data_AF-A0A938IGD4-F1
#
_entry.id   AF-A0A938IGD4-F1
#
_cell.length_a   1.000
_cell.length_b   1.000
_cell.length_c   1.000
_cell.angle_alpha   90.00
_cell.angle_beta   90.00
_cell.angle_gamma   90.00
#
_symmetry.space_group_name_H-M   'P 1'
#
loop_
_entity.id
_entity.type
_entity.pdbx_description
1 polymer ?
#
loop_
_entity_poly.entity_id
_entity_poly.type
_entity_poly.pdbx_seq_one_letter_code
_entity_poly.pdbx_strand_id
1 'polypeptide(L)'
;MIAAGLALWIALMPGVARADVALEDLLRQARATAGARAQALEPSLRDLAARVEGYKPSQSKELAEARTELLRLGREVAALLVPYLEPGARDDDGTRRRAQLVRDVLHELRSRAALDGLLALARTGSLTARRHALHVLGTCEERPLALATLLAAARD
;
A
#
# COMPACT_ATOMS: atom_id res chain seq x y z
N MET A 1 43.10 6.52 -49.94
CA MET A 1 43.83 7.45 -49.05
C MET A 1 42.90 8.65 -48.86
N ILE A 2 42.32 8.97 -47.70
CA ILE A 2 42.66 8.71 -46.30
C ILE A 2 41.34 8.50 -45.54
N ALA A 3 41.28 7.43 -44.75
CA ALA A 3 40.31 7.24 -43.69
C ALA A 3 40.83 7.98 -42.44
N ALA A 4 40.05 8.88 -41.85
CA ALA A 4 40.18 9.31 -40.46
C ALA A 4 39.13 10.39 -40.18
N GLY A 5 38.26 10.16 -39.19
CA GLY A 5 37.38 11.24 -38.71
C GLY A 5 36.16 10.82 -37.92
N LEU A 6 36.03 9.55 -37.51
CA LEU A 6 34.85 9.05 -36.79
C LEU A 6 35.14 8.50 -35.38
N ALA A 7 36.26 8.93 -34.77
CA ALA A 7 36.68 8.39 -33.48
C ALA A 7 37.21 9.49 -32.55
N LEU A 8 36.39 10.49 -32.23
CA LEU A 8 36.67 11.34 -31.08
C LEU A 8 35.37 12.04 -30.68
N TRP A 9 34.75 11.59 -29.58
CA TRP A 9 33.83 12.33 -28.69
C TRP A 9 33.04 11.41 -27.73
N ILE A 10 33.33 10.11 -27.61
CA ILE A 10 32.81 9.23 -26.53
C ILE A 10 33.79 9.21 -25.32
N ALA A 11 34.35 10.36 -24.94
CA ALA A 11 35.31 10.43 -23.84
C ALA A 11 34.99 11.49 -22.78
N LEU A 12 33.73 11.95 -22.68
CA LEU A 12 33.36 12.99 -21.73
C LEU A 12 32.02 12.79 -21.02
N MET A 13 31.64 11.56 -20.65
CA MET A 13 30.55 11.35 -19.67
C MET A 13 30.88 10.32 -18.57
N PRO A 14 32.01 10.42 -17.84
CA PRO A 14 32.19 9.64 -16.62
C PRO A 14 31.30 10.12 -15.45
N GLY A 15 30.53 11.21 -15.63
CA GLY A 15 29.68 11.81 -14.60
C GLY A 15 28.27 11.21 -14.50
N VAL A 16 27.68 10.76 -15.61
CA VAL A 16 26.28 10.30 -15.65
C VAL A 16 26.13 8.96 -14.93
N ALA A 17 27.01 8.00 -15.22
CA ALA A 17 27.00 6.69 -14.54
C ALA A 17 27.23 6.78 -13.03
N ARG A 18 28.02 7.75 -12.54
CA ARG A 18 28.20 7.99 -11.09
C ARG A 18 26.98 8.65 -10.44
N ALA A 19 26.31 9.55 -11.15
CA ALA A 19 25.09 10.18 -10.69
C ALA A 19 23.93 9.18 -10.60
N ASP A 20 23.82 8.27 -11.58
CA ASP A 20 22.82 7.19 -11.59
C ASP A 20 23.04 6.23 -10.42
N VAL A 21 24.28 5.80 -10.17
CA VAL A 21 24.61 4.93 -9.03
C VAL A 21 24.31 5.62 -7.69
N ALA A 22 24.64 6.90 -7.54
CA ALA A 22 24.36 7.65 -6.31
C ALA A 22 22.84 7.84 -6.09
N LEU A 23 22.06 8.08 -7.15
CA LEU A 23 20.61 8.18 -7.07
C LEU A 23 19.98 6.83 -6.69
N GLU A 24 20.41 5.75 -7.34
CA GLU A 24 19.96 4.39 -7.01
C GLU A 24 20.26 4.02 -5.56
N ASP A 25 21.44 4.36 -5.07
CA ASP A 25 21.84 4.14 -3.68
C ASP A 25 20.98 4.97 -2.71
N LEU A 26 20.72 6.24 -3.01
CA LEU A 26 19.80 7.08 -2.22
C LEU A 26 18.37 6.53 -2.21
N LEU A 27 17.86 6.07 -3.35
CA LEU A 27 16.54 5.45 -3.45
C LEU A 27 16.49 4.14 -2.65
N ARG A 28 17.56 3.34 -2.69
CA ARG A 28 17.67 2.10 -1.92
C ARG A 28 17.68 2.40 -0.42
N GLN A 29 18.47 3.39 0.01
CA GLN A 29 18.53 3.86 1.39
C GLN A 29 17.16 4.38 1.87
N ALA A 30 16.49 5.18 1.05
CA ALA A 30 15.16 5.72 1.36
C ALA A 30 14.12 4.61 1.51
N ARG A 31 14.12 3.61 0.61
CA ARG A 31 13.24 2.43 0.69
C ARG A 31 13.52 1.60 1.94
N ALA A 32 14.80 1.36 2.27
CA ALA A 32 15.17 0.62 3.47
C ALA A 32 14.72 1.36 4.74
N THR A 33 14.88 2.68 4.76
CA THR A 33 14.47 3.53 5.89
C THR A 33 12.94 3.53 6.05
N ALA A 34 12.19 3.65 4.95
CA ALA A 34 10.73 3.57 4.97
C ALA A 34 10.25 2.18 5.44
N GLY A 35 10.89 1.11 4.97
CA GLY A 35 10.60 -0.25 5.42
C GLY A 35 10.84 -0.45 6.91
N ALA A 36 11.97 0.03 7.43
CA ALA A 36 12.29 -0.04 8.86
C ALA A 36 11.31 0.75 9.73
N ARG A 37 10.90 1.95 9.29
CA ARG A 37 9.86 2.75 9.97
C ARG A 37 8.53 2.03 9.99
N ALA A 38 8.11 1.48 8.85
CA ALA A 38 6.87 0.73 8.75
C ALA A 38 6.87 -0.48 9.71
N GLN A 39 7.97 -1.25 9.73
CA GLN A 39 8.12 -2.39 10.65
C GLN A 39 8.07 -1.97 12.13
N ALA A 40 8.70 -0.84 12.49
CA ALA A 40 8.63 -0.31 13.85
C ALA A 40 7.20 0.07 14.28
N LEU A 41 6.30 0.38 13.33
CA LEU A 41 4.90 0.72 13.58
C LEU A 41 3.97 -0.50 13.64
N GLU A 42 4.44 -1.69 13.24
CA GLU A 42 3.62 -2.91 13.18
C GLU A 42 2.98 -3.26 14.55
N PRO A 43 3.67 -3.20 15.69
CA PRO A 43 3.06 -3.49 16.99
C PRO A 43 1.93 -2.52 17.32
N SER A 44 2.14 -1.21 17.07
CA SER A 44 1.12 -0.19 17.31
C SER A 44 -0.11 -0.36 16.41
N LEU A 45 0.09 -0.77 15.16
CA LEU A 45 -1.01 -1.11 14.24
C LEU A 45 -1.82 -2.31 14.74
N ARG A 46 -1.13 -3.34 15.25
CA ARG A 46 -1.76 -4.53 15.81
C ARG A 46 -2.61 -4.20 17.04
N ASP A 47 -2.06 -3.40 17.95
CA ASP A 47 -2.77 -2.95 19.14
C ASP A 47 -3.99 -2.11 18.77
N LEU A 48 -3.85 -1.19 17.82
CA LEU A 48 -4.95 -0.38 17.35
C LEU A 48 -6.05 -1.22 16.68
N ALA A 49 -5.67 -2.20 15.86
CA ALA A 49 -6.61 -3.14 15.25
C ALA A 49 -7.41 -3.90 16.32
N ALA A 50 -6.73 -4.41 17.36
CA ALA A 50 -7.39 -5.10 18.47
C ALA A 50 -8.34 -4.17 19.24
N ARG A 51 -7.98 -2.90 19.46
CA ARG A 51 -8.89 -1.91 20.06
C ARG A 51 -10.15 -1.70 19.21
N VAL A 52 -9.98 -1.53 17.89
CA VAL A 52 -11.10 -1.31 16.96
C VAL A 52 -12.07 -2.49 16.94
N GLU A 53 -11.56 -3.73 17.02
CA GLU A 53 -12.38 -4.94 17.12
C GLU A 53 -13.22 -4.96 18.41
N GLY A 54 -12.68 -4.45 19.52
CA GLY A 54 -13.36 -4.38 20.81
C GLY A 54 -14.39 -3.26 20.94
N TYR A 55 -14.40 -2.28 20.04
CA TYR A 55 -15.36 -1.18 20.09
C TYR A 55 -16.78 -1.64 19.76
N LYS A 56 -17.78 -0.91 20.28
CA LYS A 56 -19.21 -1.06 19.94
C LYS A 56 -19.64 -0.06 18.88
N PRO A 57 -20.69 -0.33 18.07
CA PRO A 57 -21.12 0.60 17.02
C PRO A 57 -21.50 1.99 17.56
N SER A 58 -21.93 2.04 18.83
CA SER A 58 -22.24 3.28 19.54
C SER A 58 -21.01 4.14 19.88
N GLN A 59 -19.80 3.60 19.78
CA GLN A 59 -18.53 4.28 20.07
C GLN A 59 -17.96 4.97 18.82
N SER A 60 -18.80 5.80 18.18
CA SER A 60 -18.47 6.47 16.93
C SER A 60 -17.30 7.44 17.08
N LYS A 61 -17.14 8.07 18.25
CA LYS A 61 -16.04 8.99 18.54
C LYS A 61 -14.71 8.25 18.58
N GLU A 62 -14.63 7.14 19.29
CA GLU A 62 -13.42 6.32 19.41
C GLU A 62 -13.03 5.69 18.07
N LEU A 63 -14.01 5.31 17.25
CA LEU A 63 -13.77 4.86 15.87
C LEU A 63 -13.21 5.99 14.98
N ALA A 64 -13.71 7.22 15.12
CA ALA A 64 -13.20 8.37 14.39
C ALA A 64 -11.78 8.75 14.85
N GLU A 65 -11.49 8.65 16.15
CA GLU A 65 -10.15 8.85 16.70
C GLU A 65 -9.17 7.79 16.18
N ALA A 66 -9.55 6.50 16.18
CA ALA A 66 -8.74 5.42 15.62
C ALA A 66 -8.44 5.62 14.13
N ARG A 67 -9.44 6.05 13.36
CA ARG A 67 -9.26 6.42 11.93
C ARG A 67 -8.25 7.56 11.78
N THR A 68 -8.37 8.60 12.60
CA THR A 68 -7.46 9.76 12.58
C THR A 68 -6.03 9.34 12.96
N GLU A 69 -5.89 8.46 13.94
CA GLU A 69 -4.60 7.91 14.36
C GLU A 69 -3.92 7.16 13.19
N LEU A 70 -4.66 6.30 12.49
CA LEU A 70 -4.14 5.60 11.30
C LEU A 70 -3.74 6.55 10.17
N LEU A 71 -4.56 7.56 9.88
CA LEU A 71 -4.24 8.55 8.84
C LEU A 71 -2.99 9.35 9.18
N ARG A 72 -2.77 9.65 10.46
CA ARG A 72 -1.57 10.35 10.94
C ARG A 72 -0.28 9.57 10.71
N LEU A 73 -0.35 8.23 10.69
CA LEU A 73 0.80 7.38 10.33
C LEU A 73 1.19 7.51 8.85
N GLY A 74 0.29 8.04 8.02
CA GLY A 74 0.56 8.38 6.63
C GLY A 74 0.65 7.19 5.68
N ARG A 75 1.20 7.43 4.49
CA ARG A 75 1.21 6.46 3.38
C ARG A 75 2.17 5.29 3.58
N GLU A 76 3.12 5.41 4.50
CA GLU A 76 4.16 4.41 4.77
C GLU A 76 3.59 3.12 5.37
N VAL A 77 2.49 3.21 6.12
CA VAL A 77 1.83 2.04 6.73
C VAL A 77 0.82 1.35 5.82
N ALA A 78 0.54 1.91 4.64
CA ALA A 78 -0.55 1.41 3.79
C ALA A 78 -0.39 -0.07 3.42
N ALA A 79 0.81 -0.52 3.10
CA ALA A 79 1.06 -1.95 2.81
C ALA A 79 0.78 -2.85 4.03
N LEU A 80 1.11 -2.38 5.25
CA LEU A 80 0.90 -3.12 6.49
C LEU A 80 -0.56 -3.17 6.92
N LEU A 81 -1.38 -2.26 6.42
CA LEU A 81 -2.82 -2.23 6.68
C LEU A 81 -3.58 -3.26 5.84
N VAL A 82 -3.05 -3.67 4.69
CA VAL A 82 -3.71 -4.58 3.75
C VAL A 82 -4.21 -5.89 4.40
N PRO A 83 -3.42 -6.60 5.22
CA PRO A 83 -3.87 -7.84 5.86
C PRO A 83 -5.11 -7.67 6.75
N TYR A 84 -5.33 -6.47 7.31
CA TYR A 84 -6.46 -6.20 8.21
C TYR A 84 -7.81 -6.03 7.49
N LEU A 85 -7.81 -5.98 6.15
CA LEU A 85 -9.01 -6.02 5.31
C LEU A 85 -9.70 -7.40 5.32
N GLU A 86 -8.97 -8.45 5.71
CA GLU A 86 -9.51 -9.81 5.79
C GLU A 86 -10.10 -10.03 7.19
N PRO A 87 -11.44 -10.14 7.36
CA PRO A 87 -12.05 -10.42 8.66
C PRO A 87 -11.58 -11.76 9.25
N GLY A 88 -11.11 -12.69 8.42
CA GLY A 88 -10.59 -13.98 8.84
C GLY A 88 -11.69 -14.94 9.27
N ALA A 89 -11.31 -16.09 9.83
CA ALA A 89 -12.25 -17.19 10.14
C ALA A 89 -13.31 -16.85 11.19
N ARG A 90 -13.10 -15.80 12.00
CA ARG A 90 -14.06 -15.39 13.03
C ARG A 90 -15.26 -14.63 12.45
N ASP A 91 -15.08 -13.94 11.31
CA ASP A 91 -16.05 -13.05 10.64
C ASP A 91 -17.16 -12.56 11.57
N ASP A 92 -16.75 -11.87 12.63
CA ASP A 92 -17.61 -11.30 13.67
C ASP A 92 -17.75 -9.78 13.47
N ASP A 93 -18.64 -9.14 14.22
CA ASP A 93 -18.91 -7.71 14.03
C ASP A 93 -17.70 -6.81 14.34
N GLY A 94 -16.77 -7.28 15.17
CA GLY A 94 -15.52 -6.57 15.48
C GLY A 94 -14.55 -6.61 14.31
N THR A 95 -14.27 -7.81 13.81
CA THR A 95 -13.35 -8.04 12.67
C THR A 95 -13.86 -7.39 11.38
N ARG A 96 -15.17 -7.43 11.11
CA ARG A 96 -15.79 -6.67 10.01
C ARG A 96 -15.62 -5.17 10.16
N ARG A 97 -15.77 -4.64 11.37
CA ARG A 97 -15.61 -3.20 11.61
C ARG A 97 -14.17 -2.74 11.43
N ARG A 98 -13.21 -3.52 11.92
CA ARG A 98 -11.80 -3.28 11.65
C ARG A 98 -11.54 -3.26 10.15
N ALA A 99 -12.00 -4.27 9.40
CA ALA A 99 -11.82 -4.32 7.96
C ALA A 99 -12.45 -3.10 7.25
N GLN A 100 -13.63 -2.67 7.69
CA GLN A 100 -14.28 -1.48 7.16
C GLN A 100 -13.50 -0.19 7.46
N LEU A 101 -13.04 0.01 8.69
CA LEU A 101 -12.25 1.19 9.06
C LEU A 101 -10.93 1.24 8.28
N VAL A 102 -10.26 0.09 8.15
CA VAL A 102 -9.01 -0.03 7.39
C VAL A 102 -9.23 0.25 5.91
N ARG A 103 -10.33 -0.24 5.32
CA ARG A 103 -10.72 0.10 3.93
C ARG A 103 -10.83 1.61 3.77
N ASP A 104 -11.52 2.29 4.67
CA ASP A 104 -11.75 3.73 4.57
C ASP A 104 -10.45 4.53 4.72
N VAL A 105 -9.53 4.07 5.57
CA VAL A 105 -8.20 4.66 5.70
C VAL A 105 -7.38 4.44 4.43
N LEU A 106 -7.30 3.21 3.91
CA LEU A 106 -6.54 2.90 2.70
C LEU A 106 -7.05 3.67 1.48
N HIS A 107 -8.36 3.83 1.37
CA HIS A 107 -9.01 4.63 0.34
C HIS A 107 -8.59 6.11 0.40
N GLU A 108 -8.41 6.67 1.59
CA GLU A 108 -7.97 8.06 1.77
C GLU A 108 -6.46 8.21 1.53
N LEU A 109 -5.65 7.25 1.99
CA LEU A 109 -4.20 7.29 1.83
C LEU A 109 -3.76 7.24 0.35
N ARG A 110 -4.49 6.51 -0.50
CA ARG A 110 -4.21 6.33 -1.95
C ARG A 110 -2.75 5.96 -2.22
N SER A 111 -2.19 5.10 -1.38
CA SER A 111 -0.77 4.73 -1.46
C SER A 111 -0.57 3.57 -2.44
N ARG A 112 0.32 3.77 -3.41
CA ARG A 112 0.78 2.71 -4.33
C ARG A 112 1.42 1.53 -3.60
N ALA A 113 1.95 1.73 -2.39
CA ALA A 113 2.56 0.66 -1.60
C ALA A 113 1.57 -0.46 -1.24
N ALA A 114 0.26 -0.17 -1.21
CA ALA A 114 -0.77 -1.17 -0.94
C ALA A 114 -1.21 -1.95 -2.19
N LEU A 115 -0.82 -1.52 -3.40
CA LEU A 115 -1.37 -2.01 -4.67
C LEU A 115 -1.27 -3.54 -4.79
N ASP A 116 -0.06 -4.09 -4.67
CA ASP A 116 0.18 -5.52 -4.92
C ASP A 116 -0.62 -6.39 -3.95
N GLY A 117 -0.69 -5.98 -2.68
CA GLY A 117 -1.49 -6.67 -1.66
C GLY A 117 -2.99 -6.57 -1.91
N LEU A 118 -3.48 -5.41 -2.37
CA LEU A 118 -4.89 -5.23 -2.73
C LEU A 118 -5.27 -6.07 -3.96
N LEU A 119 -4.40 -6.15 -4.97
CA LEU A 119 -4.60 -6.99 -6.14
C LEU A 119 -4.65 -8.47 -5.77
N ALA A 120 -3.77 -8.91 -4.86
CA ALA A 120 -3.80 -10.28 -4.34
C ALA A 120 -5.11 -10.58 -3.60
N LEU A 121 -5.50 -9.73 -2.64
CA LEU A 121 -6.77 -9.89 -1.90
C LEU A 121 -8.00 -9.87 -2.81
N ALA A 122 -8.02 -9.01 -3.84
CA ALA A 122 -9.13 -8.94 -4.79
C ALA A 122 -9.34 -10.25 -5.58
N ARG A 123 -8.27 -11.05 -5.74
CA ARG A 123 -8.29 -12.34 -6.45
C ARG A 123 -8.59 -13.51 -5.51
N THR A 124 -7.93 -13.57 -4.35
CA THR A 124 -7.91 -14.79 -3.52
C THR A 124 -8.48 -14.61 -2.12
N GLY A 125 -8.85 -13.40 -1.72
CA GLY A 125 -9.41 -13.13 -0.38
C GLY A 125 -10.84 -13.66 -0.22
N SER A 126 -11.36 -13.60 1.01
CA SER A 126 -12.79 -13.82 1.24
C SER A 126 -13.66 -12.83 0.47
N LEU A 127 -14.95 -13.12 0.32
CA LEU A 127 -15.87 -12.21 -0.37
C LEU A 127 -15.84 -10.78 0.20
N THR A 128 -15.77 -10.66 1.53
CA THR A 128 -15.67 -9.36 2.23
C THR A 128 -14.35 -8.67 1.93
N ALA A 129 -13.24 -9.37 2.05
CA ALA A 129 -11.91 -8.86 1.71
C ALA A 129 -11.82 -8.41 0.24
N ARG A 130 -12.32 -9.21 -0.70
CA ARG A 130 -12.37 -8.89 -2.13
C ARG A 130 -13.13 -7.60 -2.36
N ARG A 131 -14.33 -7.45 -1.77
CA ARG A 131 -15.15 -6.23 -1.89
C ARG A 131 -14.42 -5.00 -1.35
N HIS A 132 -13.74 -5.12 -0.21
CA HIS A 132 -12.98 -4.02 0.36
C HIS A 132 -11.75 -3.66 -0.49
N ALA A 133 -11.00 -4.66 -0.95
CA ALA A 133 -9.84 -4.45 -1.81
C ALA A 133 -10.24 -3.77 -3.13
N LEU A 134 -11.30 -4.23 -3.79
CA LEU A 134 -11.84 -3.62 -4.99
C LEU A 134 -12.33 -2.18 -4.77
N HIS A 135 -12.95 -1.90 -3.62
CA HIS A 135 -13.36 -0.55 -3.26
C HIS A 135 -12.17 0.41 -3.14
N VAL A 136 -11.06 -0.03 -2.52
CA VAL A 136 -9.82 0.77 -2.41
C VAL A 136 -9.16 0.92 -3.79
N LEU A 137 -9.06 -0.16 -4.57
CA LEU A 137 -8.49 -0.13 -5.92
C LEU A 137 -9.22 0.85 -6.86
N GLY A 138 -10.52 1.04 -6.67
CA GLY A 138 -11.32 1.99 -7.43
C GLY A 138 -10.85 3.45 -7.32
N THR A 139 -10.06 3.79 -6.30
CA THR A 139 -9.50 5.15 -6.11
C THR A 139 -7.99 5.24 -6.26
N CYS A 140 -7.33 4.14 -6.59
CA CYS A 140 -5.91 4.14 -6.97
C CYS A 140 -5.72 4.86 -8.31
N GLU A 141 -4.60 5.57 -8.44
CA GLU A 141 -4.24 6.28 -9.69
C GLU A 141 -3.94 5.31 -10.84
N GLU A 142 -3.62 4.05 -10.52
CA GLU A 142 -3.36 2.96 -11.46
C GLU A 142 -4.65 2.29 -11.96
N ARG A 143 -5.62 3.11 -12.41
CA ARG A 143 -6.94 2.66 -12.90
C ARG A 143 -6.88 1.50 -13.89
N PRO A 144 -5.92 1.41 -14.85
CA PRO A 144 -5.89 0.28 -15.78
C PRO A 144 -5.69 -1.08 -15.10
N LEU A 145 -4.83 -1.15 -14.07
CA LEU A 145 -4.55 -2.38 -13.32
C LEU A 145 -5.72 -2.75 -12.40
N ALA A 146 -6.33 -1.74 -11.77
CA ALA A 146 -7.54 -1.91 -10.96
C ALA A 146 -8.71 -2.43 -11.83
N LEU A 147 -8.91 -1.85 -13.02
CA LEU A 147 -9.96 -2.23 -13.95
C LEU A 147 -9.77 -3.67 -14.48
N ALA A 148 -8.55 -4.04 -14.85
CA ALA A 148 -8.27 -5.41 -15.28
C ALA A 148 -8.59 -6.44 -14.19
N THR A 149 -8.32 -6.10 -12.94
CA THR A 149 -8.61 -6.97 -11.78
C THR A 149 -10.10 -7.04 -11.47
N LEU A 150 -10.83 -5.92 -11.60
CA LEU A 150 -12.29 -5.88 -11.51
C LEU A 150 -12.95 -6.76 -12.59
N LEU A 151 -12.48 -6.67 -13.84
CA LEU A 151 -13.01 -7.46 -14.94
C LEU A 151 -12.75 -8.96 -14.78
N ALA A 152 -11.60 -9.35 -14.22
CA ALA A 152 -11.31 -10.73 -13.87
C ALA A 152 -12.24 -11.21 -12.75
N ALA A 153 -12.40 -10.42 -11.69
CA ALA A 153 -13.23 -10.77 -10.54
C ALA A 153 -14.73 -10.87 -10.86
N ALA A 154 -15.23 -10.19 -11.90
CA ALA A 154 -16.63 -10.21 -12.32
C ALA A 154 -16.99 -11.42 -13.21
N ARG A 155 -16.01 -12.23 -13.62
CA ARG A 155 -16.22 -13.45 -14.42
C ARG A 155 -16.36 -14.71 -13.57
N ASP A 156 -16.03 -14.62 -12.29
CA ASP A 156 -16.17 -15.66 -11.27
C ASP A 156 -17.47 -15.45 -10.47
#